data_AF-A0A3N5LZJ5-F1
#
_entry.id   AF-A0A3N5LZJ5-F1
#
_cell.length_a   1.000
_cell.length_b   1.000
_cell.length_c   1.000
_cell.angle_alpha   90.00
_cell.angle_beta   90.00
_cell.angle_gamma   90.00
#
_symmetry.space_group_name_H-M   'P 1'
#
loop_
_entity.id
_entity.type
_entity.pdbx_description
1 polymer ?
#
loop_
_entity_poly.entity_id
_entity_poly.type
_entity_poly.pdbx_seq_one_letter_code
_entity_poly.pdbx_strand_id
1 'polypeptide(L)'
;MSQRRNLVVLVALVLIATMASGCTFYGKLKARDRLNKGVTAYTNKDYIKAEAFFKEAIDYDPQLLHAWLYLATTYRVQVPPIVTPEGKEMADKAIKAFEDVLKVDPKNENAMASIAGLYVSPLEDRDKAREWQRKRMELDPKNPEPLYYNATLDWQEVYDKTGQTGENVESLSDEEKTQLNAKVDEGISALNRALEMKADYSDAMQYLNLLYREKAKLTANPDEKKKWLREADGLALKALAVQRKLEEEAEKTRKMLKTSGAK
;
A
#
# COMPACT_ATOMS: atom_id res chain seq x y z
N MET A 1 28.40 -47.43 36.04
CA MET A 1 28.98 -46.48 35.05
C MET A 1 27.95 -45.77 34.18
N SER A 2 26.85 -46.40 33.71
CA SER A 2 25.90 -45.74 32.80
C SER A 2 25.10 -44.59 33.44
N GLN A 3 24.69 -44.70 34.70
CA GLN A 3 23.96 -43.63 35.40
C GLN A 3 24.75 -42.33 35.55
N ARG A 4 26.04 -42.42 35.92
CA ARG A 4 26.91 -41.23 36.01
C ARG A 4 27.14 -40.58 34.64
N ARG A 5 27.24 -41.38 33.58
CA ARG A 5 27.38 -40.89 32.20
C ARG A 5 26.11 -40.20 31.71
N ASN A 6 24.94 -40.75 32.03
CA ASN A 6 23.64 -40.16 31.68
C ASN A 6 23.37 -38.85 32.44
N LEU A 7 23.76 -38.76 33.72
CA LEU A 7 23.62 -37.55 34.53
C LEU A 7 24.51 -36.40 34.02
N VAL A 8 25.75 -36.71 33.63
CA VAL A 8 26.68 -35.71 33.05
C VAL A 8 26.16 -35.17 31.72
N VAL A 9 25.60 -36.04 30.87
CA VAL A 9 24.97 -35.62 29.59
C VAL A 9 23.75 -34.74 29.84
N LEU A 10 22.91 -35.06 30.83
CA LEU A 10 21.72 -34.28 31.18
C LEU A 10 22.08 -32.88 31.72
N VAL A 11 23.09 -32.78 32.59
CA VAL A 11 23.57 -31.49 33.13
C VAL A 11 24.19 -30.64 32.02
N ALA A 12 24.96 -31.24 31.10
CA ALA A 12 25.51 -30.53 29.95
C ALA A 12 24.40 -30.00 29.01
N LEU A 13 23.36 -30.80 28.75
CA LEU A 13 22.21 -30.37 27.93
C LEU A 13 21.42 -29.23 28.59
N VAL A 14 21.22 -29.27 29.91
CA VAL A 14 20.55 -28.18 30.65
C VAL A 14 21.40 -26.90 30.64
N LEU A 15 22.72 -26.99 30.82
CA LEU A 15 23.61 -25.83 30.73
C LEU A 15 23.62 -25.20 29.33
N ILE A 16 23.68 -26.01 28.27
CA ILE A 16 23.58 -25.54 26.88
C ILE A 16 22.23 -24.87 26.63
N ALA A 17 21.13 -25.45 27.12
CA ALA A 17 19.79 -24.86 26.99
C ALA A 17 19.67 -23.51 27.72
N THR A 18 20.22 -23.37 28.92
CA THR A 18 20.21 -22.10 29.67
C THR A 18 21.09 -21.02 29.03
N MET A 19 22.25 -21.39 28.48
CA MET A 19 23.12 -20.46 27.74
C MET A 19 22.49 -20.00 26.42
N ALA A 20 21.85 -20.91 25.67
CA ALA A 20 21.12 -20.59 24.45
C ALA A 20 19.92 -19.65 24.73
N SER A 21 19.22 -19.88 25.85
CA SER A 21 18.10 -19.02 26.30
C SER A 21 18.56 -17.64 26.75
N GLY A 22 19.72 -17.54 27.41
CA GLY A 22 20.31 -16.26 27.84
C GLY A 22 20.79 -15.39 26.69
N CYS A 23 21.48 -15.98 25.70
CA CYS A 23 21.95 -15.25 24.52
C CYS A 23 20.78 -14.75 23.64
N THR A 24 19.73 -15.54 23.50
CA THR A 24 18.53 -15.14 22.76
C THR A 24 17.72 -14.05 23.48
N PHE A 25 17.62 -14.10 24.81
CA PHE A 25 16.97 -13.05 25.60
C PHE A 25 17.72 -11.72 25.55
N TYR A 26 19.05 -11.76 25.70
CA TYR A 26 19.90 -10.57 25.65
C TYR A 26 19.88 -9.90 24.27
N GLY A 27 19.94 -10.70 23.19
CA GLY A 27 19.79 -10.21 21.81
C GLY A 27 18.48 -9.46 21.61
N LYS A 28 17.35 -10.05 22.04
CA LYS A 28 16.02 -9.42 21.95
C LYS A 28 15.91 -8.10 22.70
N LEU A 29 16.53 -7.98 23.87
CA LEU A 29 16.53 -6.72 24.63
C LEU A 29 17.32 -5.63 23.89
N LYS A 30 18.50 -5.98 23.36
CA LYS A 30 19.27 -5.06 22.53
C LYS A 30 18.54 -4.67 21.25
N ALA A 31 17.92 -5.62 20.56
CA ALA A 31 17.14 -5.37 19.36
C ALA A 31 16.05 -4.32 19.60
N ARG A 32 15.34 -4.40 20.73
CA ARG A 32 14.32 -3.41 21.14
C ARG A 32 14.92 -2.04 21.48
N ASP A 33 16.06 -1.99 22.17
CA ASP A 33 16.77 -0.73 22.43
C ASP A 33 17.19 -0.04 21.12
N ARG A 34 17.77 -0.80 20.19
CA ARG A 34 18.14 -0.33 18.86
C ARG A 34 16.93 0.15 18.08
N LEU A 35 15.85 -0.63 18.06
CA LEU A 35 14.58 -0.26 17.43
C LEU A 35 14.07 1.09 17.94
N ASN A 36 14.00 1.30 19.26
CA ASN A 36 13.51 2.55 19.85
C ASN A 36 14.38 3.75 19.48
N LYS A 37 15.70 3.58 19.44
CA LYS A 37 16.65 4.61 18.97
C LYS A 37 16.47 4.91 17.50
N GLY A 38 16.24 3.88 16.68
CA GLY A 38 15.93 4.03 15.26
C GLY A 38 14.62 4.80 15.05
N VAL A 39 13.56 4.47 15.79
CA VAL A 39 12.28 5.20 15.73
C VAL A 39 12.48 6.67 16.12
N THR A 40 13.26 6.93 17.18
CA THR A 40 13.58 8.31 17.59
C THR A 40 14.32 9.07 16.48
N ALA A 41 15.33 8.46 15.86
CA ALA A 41 16.05 9.06 14.74
C ALA A 41 15.14 9.30 13.52
N TYR A 42 14.27 8.33 13.19
CA TYR A 42 13.29 8.43 12.12
C TYR A 42 12.31 9.60 12.35
N THR A 43 11.76 9.73 13.57
CA THR A 43 10.89 10.85 13.95
C THR A 43 11.60 12.20 13.81
N ASN A 44 12.90 12.24 14.12
CA ASN A 44 13.76 13.41 13.92
C ASN A 44 14.20 13.62 12.47
N LYS A 45 13.72 12.79 11.52
CA LYS A 45 14.10 12.79 10.09
C LYS A 45 15.59 12.52 9.83
N ASP A 46 16.30 11.99 10.82
CA ASP A 46 17.69 11.55 10.68
C ASP A 46 17.70 10.11 10.13
N TYR A 47 17.38 9.99 8.84
CA TYR A 47 17.17 8.70 8.18
C TYR A 47 18.44 7.85 8.09
N ILE A 48 19.62 8.49 8.09
CA ILE A 48 20.92 7.79 8.11
C ILE A 48 21.10 7.08 9.46
N LYS A 49 20.88 7.78 10.58
CA LYS A 49 20.95 7.14 11.91
C LYS A 49 19.83 6.13 12.11
N ALA A 50 18.64 6.41 11.61
CA ALA A 50 17.51 5.49 11.68
C ALA A 50 17.84 4.15 11.00
N GLU A 51 18.35 4.20 9.75
CA GLU A 51 18.82 3.02 9.01
C GLU A 51 19.84 2.20 9.81
N ALA A 52 20.87 2.86 10.37
CA ALA A 52 21.90 2.18 11.15
C ALA A 52 21.31 1.44 12.37
N PHE A 53 20.44 2.11 13.14
CA PHE A 53 19.81 1.49 14.30
C PHE A 53 18.86 0.36 13.95
N PHE A 54 18.09 0.47 12.86
CA PHE A 54 17.20 -0.61 12.43
C PHE A 54 17.99 -1.82 11.94
N LYS A 55 19.11 -1.63 11.23
CA LYS A 55 20.04 -2.71 10.86
C LYS A 55 20.64 -3.39 12.09
N GLU A 56 21.13 -2.61 13.07
CA GLU A 56 21.60 -3.19 14.34
C GLU A 56 20.50 -3.98 15.05
N ALA A 57 19.25 -3.50 15.04
CA ALA A 57 18.13 -4.21 15.64
C ALA A 57 17.87 -5.57 14.97
N ILE A 58 17.94 -5.61 13.64
CA ILE A 58 17.81 -6.81 12.82
C ILE A 58 18.95 -7.79 13.09
N ASP A 59 20.20 -7.31 13.22
CA ASP A 59 21.35 -8.16 13.52
C ASP A 59 21.20 -8.85 14.89
N TYR A 60 20.60 -8.16 15.87
CA TYR A 60 20.33 -8.75 17.18
C TYR A 60 19.10 -9.68 17.21
N ASP A 61 18.06 -9.38 16.43
CA ASP A 61 16.86 -10.21 16.30
C ASP A 61 16.28 -10.13 14.87
N PRO A 62 16.68 -11.05 13.98
CA PRO A 62 16.21 -11.05 12.59
C PRO A 62 14.70 -11.32 12.45
N GLN A 63 14.02 -11.77 13.51
CA GLN A 63 12.57 -12.02 13.52
C GLN A 63 11.79 -10.79 14.04
N LEU A 64 12.46 -9.71 14.42
CA LEU A 64 11.82 -8.48 14.88
C LEU A 64 11.20 -7.72 13.70
N LEU A 65 9.97 -8.13 13.31
CA LEU A 65 9.22 -7.60 12.18
C LEU A 65 9.19 -6.06 12.12
N HIS A 66 9.04 -5.39 13.28
CA HIS A 66 8.99 -3.94 13.35
C HIS A 66 10.30 -3.28 12.88
N ALA A 67 11.46 -3.87 13.16
CA ALA A 67 12.74 -3.34 12.70
C ALA A 67 12.85 -3.36 11.17
N TRP A 68 12.41 -4.45 10.54
CA TRP A 68 12.32 -4.56 9.08
C TRP A 68 11.33 -3.56 8.49
N LEU A 69 10.12 -3.43 9.06
CA LEU A 69 9.11 -2.48 8.61
C LEU A 69 9.61 -1.03 8.66
N TYR A 70 10.25 -0.66 9.76
CA TYR A 70 10.81 0.68 9.92
C TYR A 70 11.99 0.93 8.98
N LEU A 71 12.85 -0.06 8.75
CA LEU A 71 13.93 0.04 7.77
C LEU A 71 13.39 0.26 6.35
N ALA A 72 12.43 -0.56 5.92
CA ALA A 72 11.78 -0.41 4.63
C ALA A 72 11.08 0.93 4.47
N THR A 73 10.38 1.39 5.51
CA THR A 73 9.75 2.72 5.55
C THR A 73 10.77 3.86 5.49
N THR A 74 11.94 3.69 6.11
CA THR A 74 13.06 4.65 6.06
C THR A 74 13.63 4.77 4.65
N TYR A 75 13.66 3.69 3.86
CA TYR A 75 14.00 3.78 2.44
C TYR A 75 12.87 4.42 1.63
N ARG A 76 11.63 4.00 1.85
CA ARG A 76 10.45 4.53 1.14
C ARG A 76 10.31 6.04 1.27
N VAL A 77 10.50 6.60 2.48
CA VAL A 77 10.38 8.05 2.71
C VAL A 77 11.48 8.87 2.03
N GLN A 78 12.60 8.24 1.67
CA GLN A 78 13.69 8.87 0.93
C GLN A 78 13.49 8.80 -0.59
N VAL A 79 12.46 8.09 -1.08
CA VAL A 79 12.08 8.10 -2.48
C VAL A 79 11.53 9.50 -2.81
N PRO A 80 12.15 10.26 -3.74
CA PRO A 80 11.66 11.56 -4.15
C PRO A 80 10.24 11.47 -4.71
N PRO A 81 9.40 12.52 -4.54
CA PRO A 81 8.04 12.53 -5.08
C PRO A 81 7.99 12.71 -6.61
N ILE A 82 9.15 12.92 -7.24
CA ILE A 82 9.30 13.08 -8.69
C ILE A 82 10.07 11.89 -9.26
N VAL A 83 9.77 11.54 -10.51
CA VAL A 83 10.45 10.44 -11.21
C VAL A 83 11.86 10.89 -11.60
N THR A 84 12.88 10.33 -10.93
CA THR A 84 14.30 10.52 -11.27
C THR A 84 15.05 9.18 -11.21
N PRO A 85 16.21 9.04 -11.88
CA PRO A 85 17.04 7.84 -11.77
C PRO A 85 17.38 7.46 -10.32
N GLU A 86 17.74 8.44 -9.50
CA GLU A 86 18.06 8.25 -8.07
C GLU A 86 16.80 7.82 -7.29
N GLY A 87 15.65 8.36 -7.66
CA GLY A 87 14.36 7.94 -7.09
C GLY A 87 13.99 6.51 -7.42
N LYS A 88 14.26 6.06 -8.66
CA LYS A 88 14.06 4.67 -9.07
C LYS A 88 15.00 3.73 -8.29
N GLU A 89 16.27 4.10 -8.13
CA GLU A 89 17.22 3.33 -7.30
C GLU A 89 16.78 3.23 -5.84
N MET A 90 16.33 4.35 -5.24
CA MET A 90 15.82 4.35 -3.87
C MET A 90 14.53 3.53 -3.73
N ALA A 91 13.66 3.54 -4.75
CA ALA A 91 12.46 2.72 -4.79
C ALA A 91 12.82 1.23 -4.83
N ASP A 92 13.78 0.81 -5.64
CA ASP A 92 14.28 -0.57 -5.67
C ASP A 92 14.87 -1.00 -4.31
N LYS A 93 15.60 -0.10 -3.63
CA LYS A 93 16.10 -0.34 -2.27
C LYS A 93 14.97 -0.55 -1.27
N ALA A 94 13.92 0.27 -1.36
CA ALA A 94 12.74 0.15 -0.50
C ALA A 94 11.95 -1.13 -0.78
N ILE A 95 11.76 -1.51 -2.05
CA ILE A 95 11.09 -2.76 -2.44
C ILE A 95 11.81 -3.96 -1.83
N LYS A 96 13.13 -4.06 -1.99
CA LYS A 96 13.92 -5.17 -1.41
C LYS A 96 13.73 -5.27 0.11
N ALA A 97 13.70 -4.15 0.81
CA ALA A 97 13.47 -4.13 2.26
C ALA A 97 12.03 -4.54 2.64
N PHE A 98 11.02 -4.18 1.84
CA PHE A 98 9.65 -4.69 2.04
C PHE A 98 9.52 -6.17 1.67
N GLU A 99 10.27 -6.67 0.69
CA GLU A 99 10.37 -8.11 0.42
C GLU A 99 10.99 -8.85 1.61
N ASP A 100 11.99 -8.26 2.29
CA ASP A 100 12.54 -8.82 3.53
C ASP A 100 11.50 -8.83 4.67
N VAL A 101 10.63 -7.82 4.78
CA VAL A 101 9.46 -7.86 5.68
C VAL A 101 8.59 -9.08 5.37
N LEU A 102 8.31 -9.33 4.08
CA LEU A 102 7.48 -10.47 3.65
C LEU A 102 8.14 -11.84 3.87
N LYS A 103 9.47 -11.91 4.01
CA LYS A 103 10.14 -13.15 4.45
C LYS A 103 9.85 -13.49 5.91
N VAL A 104 9.64 -12.47 6.75
CA VAL A 104 9.32 -12.63 8.18
C VAL A 104 7.81 -12.77 8.39
N ASP A 105 7.02 -11.95 7.69
CA ASP A 105 5.55 -11.97 7.72
C ASP A 105 5.00 -11.98 6.28
N PRO A 106 4.80 -13.17 5.69
CA PRO A 106 4.30 -13.30 4.31
C PRO A 106 2.91 -12.72 4.07
N LYS A 107 2.17 -12.40 5.12
CA LYS A 107 0.81 -11.83 5.07
C LYS A 107 0.80 -10.35 5.42
N ASN A 108 1.95 -9.68 5.39
CA ASN A 108 2.03 -8.27 5.72
C ASN A 108 1.44 -7.39 4.63
N GLU A 109 0.18 -7.00 4.81
CA GLU A 109 -0.56 -6.22 3.82
C GLU A 109 0.06 -4.83 3.55
N ASN A 110 0.60 -4.18 4.59
CA ASN A 110 1.25 -2.88 4.44
C ASN A 110 2.52 -2.96 3.57
N ALA A 111 3.29 -4.04 3.67
CA ALA A 111 4.44 -4.28 2.82
C ALA A 111 4.01 -4.50 1.36
N MET A 112 2.99 -5.32 1.13
CA MET A 112 2.45 -5.55 -0.23
C MET A 112 1.92 -4.24 -0.86
N ALA A 113 1.17 -3.44 -0.10
CA ALA A 113 0.67 -2.14 -0.55
C ALA A 113 1.81 -1.16 -0.86
N SER A 114 2.86 -1.14 -0.03
CA SER A 114 4.04 -0.29 -0.25
C SER A 114 4.81 -0.67 -1.50
N ILE A 115 4.99 -1.98 -1.77
CA ILE A 115 5.64 -2.46 -2.99
C ILE A 115 4.80 -2.09 -4.22
N ALA A 116 3.48 -2.34 -4.18
CA ALA A 116 2.58 -1.96 -5.26
C ALA A 116 2.67 -0.46 -5.58
N GLY A 117 2.65 0.40 -4.56
CA GLY A 117 2.76 1.85 -4.72
C GLY A 117 4.08 2.29 -5.36
N LEU A 118 5.21 1.67 -4.98
CA LEU A 118 6.52 1.97 -5.57
C LEU A 118 6.62 1.57 -7.05
N TYR A 119 5.91 0.51 -7.44
CA TYR A 119 5.77 0.14 -8.85
C TYR A 119 4.88 1.11 -9.64
N VAL A 120 3.84 1.70 -9.02
CA VAL A 120 3.06 2.78 -9.64
C VAL A 120 3.95 4.01 -9.87
N SER A 121 4.68 4.45 -8.84
CA SER A 121 5.61 5.57 -8.94
C SER A 121 6.67 5.46 -7.84
N PRO A 122 7.97 5.68 -8.15
CA PRO A 122 8.49 6.26 -9.39
C PRO A 122 8.87 5.24 -10.48
N LEU A 123 8.69 3.93 -10.26
CA LEU A 123 9.17 2.93 -11.23
C LEU A 123 8.34 2.90 -12.52
N GLU A 124 7.05 3.25 -12.43
CA GLU A 124 6.11 3.28 -13.56
C GLU A 124 5.90 1.90 -14.23
N ASP A 125 6.09 0.83 -13.46
CA ASP A 125 5.85 -0.57 -13.88
C ASP A 125 4.45 -0.99 -13.45
N ARG A 126 3.45 -0.63 -14.27
CA ARG A 126 2.03 -0.87 -14.00
C ARG A 126 1.70 -2.36 -13.89
N ASP A 127 2.40 -3.22 -14.63
CA ASP A 127 2.16 -4.67 -14.62
C ASP A 127 2.55 -5.28 -13.27
N LYS A 128 3.73 -4.92 -12.75
CA LYS A 128 4.12 -5.34 -11.39
C LYS A 128 3.25 -4.72 -10.31
N ALA A 129 2.84 -3.46 -10.47
CA ALA A 129 1.88 -2.86 -9.55
C ALA A 129 0.59 -3.71 -9.46
N ARG A 130 0.02 -4.10 -10.60
CA ARG A 130 -1.18 -4.97 -10.66
C ARG A 130 -0.92 -6.37 -10.11
N GLU A 131 0.26 -6.95 -10.34
CA GLU A 131 0.65 -8.24 -9.75
C GLU A 131 0.57 -8.17 -8.22
N TRP A 132 1.13 -7.12 -7.62
CA TRP A 132 1.08 -6.94 -6.17
C TRP A 132 -0.33 -6.64 -5.68
N GLN A 133 -1.13 -5.84 -6.39
CA GLN A 133 -2.55 -5.65 -6.03
C GLN A 133 -3.32 -6.97 -6.09
N ARG A 134 -3.04 -7.86 -7.06
CA ARG A 134 -3.65 -9.21 -7.11
C ARG A 134 -3.31 -10.04 -5.88
N LYS A 135 -2.04 -10.03 -5.43
CA LYS A 135 -1.63 -10.71 -4.18
C LYS A 135 -2.41 -10.18 -2.97
N ARG A 136 -2.66 -8.88 -2.91
CA ARG A 136 -3.45 -8.25 -1.84
C ARG A 136 -4.93 -8.68 -1.88
N MET A 137 -5.52 -8.77 -3.08
CA MET A 137 -6.88 -9.29 -3.25
C MET A 137 -7.02 -10.76 -2.85
N GLU A 138 -5.99 -11.57 -3.11
CA GLU A 138 -5.95 -12.97 -2.67
C GLU A 138 -5.81 -13.08 -1.14
N LEU A 139 -5.03 -12.18 -0.53
CA LEU A 139 -4.81 -12.13 0.92
C LEU A 139 -6.06 -11.70 1.70
N ASP A 140 -6.71 -10.61 1.27
CA ASP A 140 -7.97 -10.13 1.84
C ASP A 140 -8.99 -9.77 0.75
N PRO A 141 -9.87 -10.73 0.38
CA PRO A 141 -10.90 -10.52 -0.63
C PRO A 141 -11.97 -9.48 -0.26
N LYS A 142 -12.01 -9.01 1.00
CA LYS A 142 -12.94 -7.98 1.48
C LYS A 142 -12.31 -6.59 1.53
N ASN A 143 -11.01 -6.47 1.27
CA ASN A 143 -10.35 -5.18 1.16
C ASN A 143 -10.71 -4.53 -0.19
N PRO A 144 -11.41 -3.38 -0.22
CA PRO A 144 -11.74 -2.69 -1.46
C PRO A 144 -10.55 -1.96 -2.10
N GLU A 145 -9.48 -1.73 -1.36
CA GLU A 145 -8.38 -0.86 -1.77
C GLU A 145 -7.61 -1.37 -3.01
N PRO A 146 -7.27 -2.67 -3.13
CA PRO A 146 -6.62 -3.17 -4.35
C PRO A 146 -7.47 -3.04 -5.62
N LEU A 147 -8.80 -3.23 -5.51
CA LEU A 147 -9.74 -3.01 -6.61
C LEU A 147 -9.73 -1.55 -7.05
N TYR A 148 -9.78 -0.64 -6.09
CA TYR A 148 -9.66 0.79 -6.31
C TYR A 148 -8.37 1.16 -7.05
N TYR A 149 -7.21 0.69 -6.56
CA TYR A 149 -5.93 0.99 -7.20
C TYR A 149 -5.80 0.44 -8.62
N ASN A 150 -6.27 -0.79 -8.88
CA ASN A 150 -6.28 -1.34 -10.24
C ASN A 150 -7.14 -0.50 -11.19
N ALA A 151 -8.33 -0.07 -10.75
CA ALA A 151 -9.20 0.79 -11.56
C ALA A 151 -8.61 2.19 -11.79
N THR A 152 -7.87 2.74 -10.81
CA THR A 152 -7.10 3.97 -11.00
C THR A 152 -6.03 3.81 -12.08
N LEU A 153 -5.31 2.68 -12.11
CA LEU A 153 -4.34 2.38 -13.17
C LEU A 153 -5.01 2.24 -14.54
N ASP A 154 -6.19 1.62 -14.61
CA ASP A 154 -7.00 1.53 -15.84
C ASP A 154 -7.41 2.91 -16.34
N TRP A 155 -7.93 3.75 -15.43
CA TRP A 155 -8.29 5.12 -15.77
C TRP A 155 -7.09 5.92 -16.27
N GLN A 156 -5.93 5.84 -15.61
CA GLN A 156 -4.73 6.56 -16.04
C GLN A 156 -4.32 6.16 -17.46
N GLU A 157 -4.27 4.87 -17.76
CA GLU A 157 -3.92 4.37 -19.09
C GLU A 157 -4.90 4.85 -20.17
N VAL A 158 -6.20 4.85 -19.86
CA VAL A 158 -7.22 5.36 -20.78
C VAL A 158 -7.09 6.86 -20.95
N TYR A 159 -6.97 7.61 -19.86
CA TYR A 159 -6.83 9.07 -19.87
C TYR A 159 -5.59 9.53 -20.65
N ASP A 160 -4.45 8.85 -20.47
CA ASP A 160 -3.20 9.13 -21.19
C ASP A 160 -3.40 9.02 -22.72
N LYS A 161 -4.29 8.13 -23.15
CA LYS A 161 -4.59 7.88 -24.57
C LYS A 161 -5.70 8.77 -25.13
N THR A 162 -6.76 9.01 -24.36
CA THR A 162 -7.92 9.81 -24.82
C THR A 162 -7.67 11.30 -24.72
N GLY A 163 -6.78 11.73 -23.82
CA GLY A 163 -6.53 13.14 -23.53
C GLY A 163 -7.60 13.76 -22.61
N GLN A 164 -7.37 15.00 -22.21
CA GLN A 164 -8.16 15.65 -21.16
C GLN A 164 -9.63 15.79 -21.57
N THR A 165 -9.86 16.23 -22.80
CA THR A 165 -11.18 16.50 -23.40
C THR A 165 -11.67 15.40 -24.34
N GLY A 166 -10.83 14.38 -24.58
CA GLY A 166 -11.08 13.39 -25.63
C GLY A 166 -10.50 13.77 -26.99
N GLU A 167 -9.64 14.78 -27.05
CA GLU A 167 -9.05 15.33 -28.28
C GLU A 167 -8.26 14.30 -29.09
N ASN A 168 -7.76 13.25 -28.44
CA ASN A 168 -7.01 12.19 -29.11
C ASN A 168 -7.91 11.03 -29.57
N VAL A 169 -9.19 10.98 -29.21
CA VAL A 169 -10.05 9.83 -29.51
C VAL A 169 -10.23 9.62 -31.01
N GLU A 170 -10.31 10.71 -31.79
CA GLU A 170 -10.49 10.63 -33.24
C GLU A 170 -9.28 10.02 -33.96
N SER A 171 -8.07 10.15 -33.40
CA SER A 171 -6.84 9.61 -33.98
C SER A 171 -6.55 8.16 -33.60
N LEU A 172 -7.30 7.59 -32.64
CA LEU A 172 -7.19 6.18 -32.26
C LEU A 172 -7.82 5.26 -33.31
N SER A 173 -7.19 4.12 -33.54
CA SER A 173 -7.77 3.01 -34.31
C SER A 173 -8.99 2.41 -33.60
N ASP A 174 -9.84 1.70 -34.35
CA ASP A 174 -11.01 1.03 -33.77
C ASP A 174 -10.62 -0.10 -32.79
N GLU A 175 -9.48 -0.75 -33.04
CA GLU A 175 -8.90 -1.74 -32.13
C GLU A 175 -8.47 -1.09 -30.81
N GLU A 176 -7.75 0.03 -30.86
CA GLU A 176 -7.38 0.78 -29.65
C GLU A 176 -8.61 1.26 -28.87
N LYS A 177 -9.63 1.81 -29.56
CA LYS A 177 -10.88 2.22 -28.92
C LYS A 177 -11.58 1.04 -28.24
N THR A 178 -11.55 -0.14 -28.84
CA THR A 178 -12.12 -1.37 -28.28
C THR A 178 -11.37 -1.79 -27.01
N GLN A 179 -10.04 -1.81 -27.07
CA GLN A 179 -9.19 -2.15 -25.92
C GLN A 179 -9.35 -1.16 -24.76
N LEU A 180 -9.40 0.15 -25.06
CA LEU A 180 -9.62 1.18 -24.05
C LEU A 180 -11.02 1.08 -23.43
N ASN A 181 -12.07 0.84 -24.23
CA ASN A 181 -13.41 0.61 -23.69
C ASN A 181 -13.46 -0.61 -22.77
N ALA A 182 -12.77 -1.70 -23.12
CA ALA A 182 -12.68 -2.88 -22.25
C ALA A 182 -12.04 -2.54 -20.90
N LYS A 183 -10.94 -1.78 -20.89
CA LYS A 183 -10.29 -1.30 -19.66
C LYS A 183 -11.20 -0.40 -18.82
N VAL A 184 -11.94 0.50 -19.48
CA VAL A 184 -12.94 1.33 -18.78
C VAL A 184 -13.99 0.46 -18.09
N ASP A 185 -14.44 -0.61 -18.75
CA ASP A 185 -15.47 -1.51 -18.22
C ASP A 185 -14.96 -2.37 -17.06
N GLU A 186 -13.72 -2.84 -17.15
CA GLU A 186 -13.02 -3.51 -16.05
C GLU A 186 -12.89 -2.59 -14.83
N GLY A 187 -12.44 -1.34 -15.02
CA GLY A 187 -12.32 -0.35 -13.96
C GLY A 187 -13.66 0.00 -13.31
N ILE A 188 -14.73 0.17 -14.10
CA ILE A 188 -16.10 0.42 -13.60
C ILE A 188 -16.56 -0.76 -12.75
N SER A 189 -16.36 -1.99 -13.24
CA SER A 189 -16.74 -3.21 -12.52
C SER A 189 -16.00 -3.33 -11.18
N ALA A 190 -14.68 -3.10 -11.19
CA ALA A 190 -13.84 -3.13 -10.00
C ALA A 190 -14.29 -2.09 -8.95
N LEU A 191 -14.59 -0.86 -9.37
CA LEU A 191 -15.03 0.19 -8.44
C LEU A 191 -16.44 -0.03 -7.92
N ASN A 192 -17.36 -0.55 -8.72
CA ASN A 192 -18.68 -0.95 -8.22
C ASN A 192 -18.54 -2.01 -7.12
N ARG A 193 -17.72 -3.03 -7.33
CA ARG A 193 -17.42 -4.05 -6.32
C ARG A 193 -16.76 -3.46 -5.07
N ALA A 194 -15.84 -2.50 -5.24
CA ALA A 194 -15.23 -1.79 -4.12
C ALA A 194 -16.29 -1.00 -3.30
N LEU A 195 -17.26 -0.38 -3.96
CA LEU A 195 -18.36 0.35 -3.33
C LEU A 195 -19.40 -0.57 -2.67
N GLU A 196 -19.58 -1.80 -3.15
CA GLU A 196 -20.36 -2.83 -2.46
C GLU A 196 -19.71 -3.22 -1.13
N MET A 197 -18.38 -3.28 -1.07
CA MET A 197 -17.62 -3.57 0.15
C MET A 197 -17.58 -2.38 1.11
N LYS A 198 -17.41 -1.17 0.56
CA LYS A 198 -17.30 0.09 1.31
C LYS A 198 -18.10 1.19 0.62
N ALA A 199 -19.36 1.33 1.03
CA ALA A 199 -20.32 2.24 0.41
C ALA A 199 -19.98 3.73 0.57
N ASP A 200 -19.15 4.10 1.55
CA ASP A 200 -18.70 5.48 1.80
C ASP A 200 -17.28 5.75 1.23
N TYR A 201 -16.80 4.91 0.31
CA TYR A 201 -15.49 5.07 -0.30
C TYR A 201 -15.48 6.21 -1.34
N SER A 202 -15.38 7.45 -0.86
CA SER A 202 -15.40 8.67 -1.68
C SER A 202 -14.39 8.67 -2.82
N ASP A 203 -13.19 8.14 -2.60
CA ASP A 203 -12.14 8.08 -3.62
C ASP A 203 -12.51 7.12 -4.77
N ALA A 204 -13.09 5.96 -4.44
CA ALA A 204 -13.62 5.03 -5.44
C ALA A 204 -14.76 5.65 -6.26
N MET A 205 -15.64 6.45 -5.62
CA MET A 205 -16.69 7.18 -6.33
C MET A 205 -16.11 8.23 -7.30
N GLN A 206 -15.04 8.93 -6.90
CA GLN A 206 -14.38 9.93 -7.75
C GLN A 206 -13.81 9.26 -9.01
N TYR A 207 -13.07 8.16 -8.88
CA TYR A 207 -12.52 7.46 -10.03
C TYR A 207 -13.59 6.78 -10.90
N LEU A 208 -14.68 6.31 -10.30
CA LEU A 208 -15.79 5.73 -11.06
C LEU A 208 -16.49 6.80 -11.91
N ASN A 209 -16.62 8.02 -11.40
CA ASN A 209 -17.07 9.18 -12.19
C ASN A 209 -16.11 9.45 -13.35
N LEU A 210 -14.80 9.48 -13.09
CA LEU A 210 -13.81 9.70 -14.15
C LEU A 210 -13.88 8.62 -15.23
N LEU A 211 -14.05 7.35 -14.87
CA LEU A 211 -14.24 6.26 -15.83
C LEU A 211 -15.54 6.39 -16.64
N TYR A 212 -16.65 6.84 -16.05
CA TYR A 212 -17.85 7.17 -16.81
C TYR A 212 -17.61 8.31 -17.81
N ARG A 213 -16.78 9.29 -17.48
CA ARG A 213 -16.38 10.35 -18.44
C ARG A 213 -15.53 9.78 -19.57
N GLU A 214 -14.60 8.87 -19.29
CA GLU A 214 -13.85 8.16 -20.33
C GLU A 214 -14.78 7.34 -21.23
N LYS A 215 -15.78 6.65 -20.66
CA LYS A 215 -16.78 5.92 -21.43
C LYS A 215 -17.60 6.85 -22.35
N ALA A 216 -17.90 8.06 -21.87
CA ALA A 216 -18.59 9.08 -22.66
C ALA A 216 -17.73 9.66 -23.80
N LYS A 217 -16.40 9.71 -23.63
CA LYS A 217 -15.47 10.13 -24.69
C LYS A 217 -15.37 9.08 -25.79
N LEU A 218 -15.35 7.80 -25.42
CA LEU A 218 -15.10 6.68 -26.33
C LEU A 218 -16.34 6.21 -27.12
N THR A 219 -17.56 6.54 -26.70
CA THR A 219 -18.78 6.18 -27.44
C THR A 219 -19.13 7.19 -28.53
N ALA A 220 -19.45 6.69 -29.73
CA ALA A 220 -20.00 7.50 -30.83
C ALA A 220 -21.51 7.73 -30.69
N ASN A 221 -22.20 7.00 -29.81
CA ASN A 221 -23.64 7.11 -29.62
C ASN A 221 -23.99 8.31 -28.72
N PRO A 222 -24.74 9.33 -29.22
CA PRO A 222 -25.08 10.52 -28.44
C PRO A 222 -25.90 10.22 -27.18
N ASP A 223 -26.78 9.23 -27.20
CA ASP A 223 -27.64 8.88 -26.07
C ASP A 223 -26.82 8.18 -24.97
N GLU A 224 -25.90 7.29 -25.36
CA GLU A 224 -24.96 6.67 -24.43
C GLU A 224 -24.02 7.71 -23.80
N LYS A 225 -23.48 8.62 -24.62
CA LYS A 225 -22.65 9.73 -24.13
C LYS A 225 -23.40 10.54 -23.08
N LYS A 226 -24.64 10.93 -23.37
CA LYS A 226 -25.49 11.69 -22.43
C LYS A 226 -25.78 10.90 -21.15
N LYS A 227 -26.03 9.59 -21.26
CA LYS A 227 -26.23 8.70 -20.12
C LYS A 227 -25.00 8.69 -19.21
N TRP A 228 -23.81 8.42 -19.75
CA TRP A 228 -22.59 8.30 -18.95
C TRP A 228 -22.19 9.61 -18.30
N LEU A 229 -22.35 10.74 -18.98
CA LEU A 229 -22.14 12.06 -18.38
C LEU A 229 -23.08 12.31 -17.20
N ARG A 230 -24.36 11.94 -17.32
CA ARG A 230 -25.33 12.06 -16.22
C ARG A 230 -24.96 11.18 -15.03
N GLU A 231 -24.55 9.93 -15.26
CA GLU A 231 -24.09 9.02 -14.19
C GLU A 231 -22.84 9.60 -13.50
N ALA A 232 -21.89 10.12 -14.27
CA ALA A 232 -20.69 10.78 -13.75
C ALA A 232 -21.02 11.98 -12.86
N ASP A 233 -21.88 12.88 -13.32
CA ASP A 233 -22.31 14.06 -12.56
C ASP A 233 -23.06 13.68 -11.27
N GLY A 234 -23.97 12.70 -11.37
CA GLY A 234 -24.71 12.18 -10.21
C GLY A 234 -23.79 11.56 -9.17
N LEU A 235 -22.76 10.83 -9.60
CA LEU A 235 -21.79 10.23 -8.71
C LEU A 235 -20.85 11.28 -8.08
N ALA A 236 -20.47 12.32 -8.81
CA ALA A 236 -19.69 13.45 -8.27
C ALA A 236 -20.40 14.10 -7.06
N LEU A 237 -21.71 14.34 -7.20
CA LEU A 237 -22.53 14.92 -6.14
C LEU A 237 -22.63 14.01 -4.92
N LYS A 238 -22.79 12.69 -5.15
CA LYS A 238 -22.79 11.69 -4.08
C LYS A 238 -21.45 11.65 -3.33
N ALA A 239 -20.33 11.63 -4.06
CA ALA A 239 -18.99 11.61 -3.47
C ALA A 239 -18.76 12.83 -2.56
N LEU A 240 -19.13 14.02 -3.03
CA LEU A 240 -19.03 15.26 -2.25
C LEU A 240 -19.91 15.23 -0.99
N ALA A 241 -21.13 14.69 -1.09
CA ALA A 241 -22.02 14.56 0.05
C ALA A 241 -21.48 13.60 1.11
N VAL A 242 -20.91 12.45 0.68
CA VAL A 242 -20.25 11.49 1.57
C VAL A 242 -19.06 12.13 2.27
N GLN A 243 -18.19 12.82 1.51
CA GLN A 243 -17.02 13.48 2.08
C GLN A 243 -17.39 14.51 3.16
N ARG A 244 -18.38 15.38 2.88
CA ARG A 244 -18.87 16.37 3.85
C ARG A 244 -19.38 15.71 5.12
N LYS A 245 -20.14 14.62 4.99
CA LYS A 245 -20.66 13.87 6.14
C LYS A 245 -19.52 13.31 7.00
N LEU A 246 -18.50 12.70 6.37
CA LEU A 246 -17.34 12.16 7.08
C LEU A 246 -16.54 13.26 7.80
N GLU A 247 -16.38 14.43 7.17
CA GLU A 247 -15.73 15.59 7.78
C GLU A 247 -16.48 16.12 9.01
N GLU A 248 -17.82 16.24 8.92
CA GLU A 248 -18.66 16.64 10.04
C GLU A 248 -18.58 15.65 11.22
N GLU A 249 -18.59 14.35 10.94
CA GLU A 249 -18.45 13.29 11.94
C GLU A 249 -17.06 13.31 12.60
N ALA A 250 -16.01 13.53 11.82
CA ALA A 250 -14.65 13.68 12.33
C ALA A 250 -14.51 14.93 13.21
N GLU A 251 -15.14 16.04 12.85
CA GLU A 251 -15.13 17.27 13.65
C GLU A 251 -15.88 17.08 14.98
N LYS A 252 -17.06 16.45 14.96
CA LYS A 252 -17.82 16.09 16.16
C LYS A 252 -16.98 15.22 17.10
N THR A 253 -16.32 14.20 16.55
CA THR A 253 -15.44 13.30 17.30
C THR A 253 -14.27 14.07 17.91
N ARG A 254 -13.63 14.97 17.16
CA ARG A 254 -12.55 15.83 17.65
C ARG A 254 -13.00 16.74 18.80
N LYS A 255 -14.21 17.31 18.74
CA LYS A 255 -14.80 18.12 19.82
C LYS A 255 -15.09 17.30 21.07
N MET A 256 -15.60 16.08 20.92
CA MET A 256 -15.83 15.16 22.04
C MET A 256 -14.51 14.79 22.74
N LEU A 257 -13.46 14.44 21.99
CA LEU A 257 -12.17 14.08 22.58
C LEU A 257 -11.51 15.24 23.32
N LYS A 258 -11.64 16.47 22.82
CA LYS A 258 -11.15 17.68 23.51
C LYS A 258 -11.89 17.98 24.81
N THR A 259 -13.19 17.65 24.89
CA THR A 259 -14.00 17.88 26.10
C THR A 259 -13.85 16.74 27.12
N SER A 260 -13.53 15.51 26.69
CA SER A 260 -13.25 14.39 27.59
C SER A 260 -11.83 14.38 28.17
N GLY A 261 -10.84 14.93 27.46
CA GLY A 261 -9.46 15.05 27.95
C GLY A 261 -9.19 16.29 28.83
N ALA A 262 -10.20 17.13 29.08
CA ALA A 262 -10.14 18.31 29.94
C ALA A 262 -10.73 18.06 31.35
N LYS A 263 -10.99 16.80 31.70
CA LYS A 263 -11.36 16.33 33.05
C LYS A 263 -10.25 15.44 33.59
#